data_AF-B1Z8J1-F1
#
_entry.id   AF-B1Z8J1-F1
#
_cell.length_a   1.000
_cell.length_b   1.000
_cell.length_c   1.000
_cell.angle_alpha   90.00
_cell.angle_beta   90.00
_cell.angle_gamma   90.00
#
_symmetry.space_group_name_H-M   'P 1'
#
loop_
_entity.id
_entity.type
_entity.pdbx_description
1 polymer ?
#
loop_
_entity_poly.entity_id
_entity_poly.type
_entity_poly.pdbx_seq_one_letter_code
_entity_poly.pdbx_strand_id
1 'polypeptide(L)' 'MTDSVTRAEAAAMLGAADEQTLVDVIATGATKAEVAEAVAWVANDEAMLNEGRPLPTGRVLQVLAILTQHEEEEATEL' A
#
# COMPACT_ATOMS: atom_id res chain seq x y z
N MET A 1 -20.26 -7.86 -1.16
CA MET A 1 -20.16 -6.42 -1.45
C MET A 1 -18.70 -6.08 -1.27
N THR A 2 -17.92 -6.02 -2.35
CA THR A 2 -16.52 -5.59 -2.28
C THR A 2 -16.49 -4.10 -2.56
N ASP A 3 -16.67 -3.30 -1.50
CA ASP A 3 -16.36 -1.87 -1.57
C ASP A 3 -14.84 -1.74 -1.64
N SER A 4 -14.32 -1.66 -2.86
CA SER A 4 -12.94 -1.29 -3.11
C SER A 4 -12.72 0.16 -2.65
N VAL A 5 -11.50 0.48 -2.24
CA VAL A 5 -11.12 1.83 -1.86
C VAL A 5 -11.41 2.79 -3.03
N THR A 6 -11.98 3.95 -2.72
CA THR A 6 -12.15 5.02 -3.70
C THR A 6 -10.89 5.87 -3.80
N ARG A 7 -10.76 6.67 -4.86
CA ARG A 7 -9.62 7.58 -5.04
C ARG A 7 -9.42 8.55 -3.87
N ALA A 8 -10.51 9.12 -3.35
CA ALA A 8 -10.44 10.05 -2.22
C ALA A 8 -9.94 9.35 -0.95
N GLU A 9 -10.33 8.10 -0.75
CA GLU A 9 -9.93 7.31 0.42
C GLU A 9 -8.49 6.82 0.29
N ALA A 10 -8.07 6.38 -0.89
CA ALA A 10 -6.68 6.04 -1.17
C ALA A 10 -5.77 7.26 -0.95
N ALA A 11 -6.14 8.44 -1.46
CA ALA A 11 -5.38 9.68 -1.25
C ALA A 11 -5.30 10.07 0.24
N ALA A 12 -6.39 9.92 1.00
CA ALA A 12 -6.38 10.20 2.43
C ALA A 12 -5.49 9.24 3.23
N MET A 13 -5.33 8.00 2.77
CA MET A 13 -4.52 6.97 3.44
C MET A 13 -3.05 7.01 3.05
N LEU A 14 -2.76 7.30 1.78
CA LEU A 14 -1.40 7.33 1.23
C LEU A 14 -0.76 8.72 1.31
N GLY A 15 -1.53 9.76 1.62
CA GLY A 15 -1.01 11.12 1.78
C GLY A 15 -0.55 11.72 0.46
N ALA A 16 0.75 12.01 0.34
CA ALA A 16 1.35 12.69 -0.81
C ALA A 16 1.70 11.75 -1.98
N ALA A 17 1.09 10.56 -2.03
CA ALA A 17 1.25 9.64 -3.15
C ALA A 17 0.84 10.31 -4.47
N ASP A 18 1.61 10.05 -5.52
CA ASP A 18 1.33 10.55 -6.86
C ASP A 18 0.06 9.92 -7.47
N GLU A 19 -0.40 10.50 -8.58
CA GLU A 19 -1.63 10.05 -9.25
C GLU A 19 -1.53 8.61 -9.79
N GLN A 20 -0.34 8.20 -10.25
CA GLN A 20 -0.12 6.86 -10.80
C GLN A 20 -0.24 5.81 -9.70
N THR A 21 0.38 6.05 -8.54
CA THR A 21 0.23 5.22 -7.34
C THR A 21 -1.25 5.07 -6.94
N LEU A 22 -2.01 6.17 -6.94
CA LEU A 22 -3.45 6.12 -6.61
C LEU A 22 -4.25 5.28 -7.61
N VAL A 23 -3.98 5.42 -8.91
CA VAL A 23 -4.64 4.63 -9.97
C VAL A 23 -4.34 3.15 -9.81
N ASP A 24 -3.08 2.79 -9.59
CA ASP A 24 -2.65 1.40 -9.49
C ASP A 24 -3.23 0.72 -8.24
N VAL A 25 -3.26 1.41 -7.09
CA VAL A 25 -3.89 0.91 -5.87
C VAL A 25 -5.39 0.67 -6.07
N ILE A 26 -6.11 1.58 -6.72
CA ILE A 26 -7.53 1.40 -7.02
C ILE A 26 -7.74 0.22 -7.99
N ALA A 27 -6.86 0.06 -8.97
CA ALA A 27 -6.93 -1.01 -9.97
C ALA A 27 -6.78 -2.42 -9.34
N THR A 28 -6.10 -2.53 -8.19
CA THR A 28 -6.05 -3.80 -7.43
C THR A 28 -7.42 -4.26 -6.90
N GLY A 29 -8.39 -3.34 -6.82
CA GLY A 29 -9.69 -3.58 -6.19
C GLY A 29 -9.58 -3.87 -4.69
N ALA A 30 -8.49 -3.46 -4.04
CA ALA A 30 -8.30 -3.60 -2.61
C ALA A 30 -9.33 -2.77 -1.82
N THR A 31 -9.74 -3.30 -0.68
CA THR A 31 -10.57 -2.59 0.31
C THR A 31 -9.72 -1.64 1.13
N LYS A 32 -10.35 -0.70 1.83
CA LYS A 32 -9.65 0.17 2.80
C LYS A 32 -8.81 -0.60 3.82
N ALA A 33 -9.31 -1.73 4.33
CA ALA A 33 -8.58 -2.51 5.32
C ALA A 33 -7.30 -3.10 4.73
N GLU A 34 -7.36 -3.60 3.49
CA GLU A 34 -6.20 -4.16 2.79
C GLU A 34 -5.16 -3.09 2.46
N VAL A 35 -5.59 -1.88 2.06
CA VAL A 35 -4.67 -0.75 1.83
C VAL A 35 -4.04 -0.28 3.13
N ALA A 36 -4.81 -0.20 4.23
CA ALA A 36 -4.28 0.19 5.53
C ALA A 36 -3.23 -0.80 6.04
N GLU A 37 -3.47 -2.09 5.83
CA GLU A 37 -2.52 -3.13 6.20
C GLU A 37 -1.24 -3.03 5.37
N ALA A 38 -1.34 -2.82 4.05
CA ALA A 38 -0.16 -2.62 3.21
C ALA A 38 0.66 -1.41 3.65
N VAL A 39 0.02 -0.27 3.94
CA VAL A 39 0.69 0.94 4.46
C VAL A 39 1.37 0.67 5.81
N ALA A 40 0.72 -0.08 6.70
CA ALA A 40 1.33 -0.44 7.98
C ALA A 40 2.60 -1.30 7.79
N TRP A 41 2.57 -2.22 6.82
CA TRP A 41 3.72 -3.03 6.44
C TRP A 41 4.86 -2.20 5.85
N VAL A 42 4.59 -1.23 4.96
CA VAL A 42 5.63 -0.31 4.46
C VAL A 42 6.31 0.43 5.61
N ALA A 43 5.52 0.94 6.56
CA ALA A 43 6.04 1.80 7.63
C ALA A 43 6.67 1.04 8.82
N ASN A 44 6.35 -0.23 9.03
CA ASN A 44 6.70 -0.97 10.25
C ASN A 44 7.08 -2.44 9.99
N ASP A 45 7.64 -2.77 8.83
CA ASP A 45 7.96 -4.14 8.42
C ASP A 45 8.76 -4.92 9.48
N GLU A 46 9.85 -4.36 10.00
CA GLU A 46 10.73 -4.99 11.00
C GLU A 46 9.96 -5.29 12.30
N ALA A 47 9.16 -4.34 12.78
CA ALA A 47 8.36 -4.52 13.99
C ALA A 47 7.30 -5.61 13.79
N MET A 48 6.61 -5.61 12.65
CA MET A 48 5.56 -6.58 12.33
C MET A 48 6.11 -7.99 12.12
N LEU A 49 7.32 -8.11 11.55
CA LEU A 49 8.06 -9.37 11.49
C LEU A 49 8.43 -9.88 12.89
N ASN A 50 8.94 -9.01 13.75
CA ASN A 50 9.32 -9.36 15.13
C ASN A 50 8.11 -9.77 15.99
N GLU A 51 6.93 -9.21 15.72
CA GLU A 51 5.66 -9.61 16.33
C GLU A 51 5.13 -10.96 15.82
N GLY A 52 5.76 -11.54 14.79
CA GLY A 52 5.33 -12.79 14.17
C GLY A 52 4.04 -12.65 13.36
N ARG A 53 3.72 -11.45 12.85
CA ARG A 53 2.56 -11.25 11.97
C ARG A 53 2.75 -12.05 10.68
N PRO A 54 1.69 -12.64 10.11
CA PRO A 54 1.77 -13.34 8.83
C PRO A 54 2.16 -12.36 7.74
N LEU A 55 3.04 -12.79 6.82
CA LEU A 55 3.39 -11.98 5.65
C LEU A 55 2.13 -11.66 4.83
N PRO A 56 2.06 -10.46 4.24
CA PRO A 56 0.99 -10.07 3.32
C PRO A 56 0.83 -11.07 2.17
N THR A 57 -0.42 -11.32 1.79
CA THR A 57 -0.76 -12.12 0.62
C THR A 57 -1.91 -11.49 -0.15
N GLY A 58 -2.17 -11.98 -1.36
CA GLY A 58 -3.28 -11.51 -2.19
C GLY A 58 -3.17 -10.02 -2.52
N ARG A 59 -4.28 -9.28 -2.35
CA ARG A 59 -4.34 -7.85 -2.68
C ARG A 59 -3.48 -6.98 -1.76
N VAL A 60 -3.31 -7.36 -0.49
CA VAL A 60 -2.43 -6.62 0.44
C VAL A 60 -0.99 -6.63 -0.09
N LEU A 61 -0.51 -7.78 -0.56
CA LEU A 61 0.82 -7.90 -1.16
C LEU A 61 0.95 -7.10 -2.46
N GLN A 62 -0.10 -7.04 -3.29
CA GLN A 62 -0.10 -6.24 -4.52
C GLN A 62 -0.01 -4.74 -4.22
N VAL A 63 -0.79 -4.25 -3.26
CA VAL A 63 -0.71 -2.85 -2.82
C VAL A 63 0.65 -2.55 -2.22
N LEU A 64 1.17 -3.43 -1.36
CA LEU A 64 2.51 -3.28 -0.77
C LEU A 64 3.58 -3.10 -1.85
N ALA A 65 3.57 -3.97 -2.88
CA ALA A 65 4.51 -3.89 -3.98
C ALA A 65 4.43 -2.56 -4.75
N ILE A 66 3.22 -2.05 -5.02
CA ILE A 66 3.02 -0.75 -5.68
C ILE A 66 3.66 0.36 -4.84
N LEU A 67 3.40 0.38 -3.52
CA LEU A 67 3.92 1.42 -2.63
C LEU A 67 5.45 1.38 -2.54
N THR A 68 6.05 0.19 -2.43
CA THR A 68 7.51 0.05 -2.35
C THR A 68 8.22 0.38 -3.66
N GLN A 69 7.59 0.11 -4.81
CA GLN A 69 8.18 0.43 -6.12
C GLN A 69 8.33 1.93 -6.34
N HIS A 70 7.39 2.74 -5.85
CA HIS A 70 7.44 4.20 -6.02
C HIS A 70 8.37 4.88 -5.01
N GLU A 71 8.62 4.28 -3.84
CA GLU A 71 9.64 4.76 -2.88
C GLU A 71 11.08 4.56 -3.38
N GLU A 72 11.35 3.48 -4.13
CA GLU A 72 12.68 3.20 -4.69
C GLU A 72 13.06 4.13 -5.86
N GLU A 73 12.08 4.68 -6.59
CA GLU A 73 12.32 5.64 -7.68
C GLU A 73 12.80 7.01 -7.16
N GLU A 74 12.38 7.43 -5.96
CA GLU A 74 12.89 8.67 -5.34
C GLU A 74 14.30 8.50 -4.74
N ALA A 75 14.70 7.28 -4.35
CA ALA A 75 16.00 7.02 -3.71
C ALA A 75 17.18 6.88 -4.69
N THR A 76 16.92 6.78 -6.00
CA THR A 76 17.95 6.50 -7.02
C THR A 76 18.56 7.77 -7.65
N GLU A 77 18.19 8.96 -7.17
CA GLU A 77 18.69 10.26 -7.69
C GLU A 77 19.63 10.99 -6.70
N LEU A 78 20.60 10.27 -6.09
CA LEU A 78 21.70 10.85 -5.28
C LEU A 78 23.09 10.37 -5.66
#